data_AF-A0A2S3QFA3-F1
#
_entry.id   AF-A0A2S3QFA3-F1
#
_cell.length_a   1.000
_cell.length_b   1.000
_cell.length_c   1.000
_cell.angle_alpha   90.00
_cell.angle_beta   90.00
_cell.angle_gamma   90.00
#
_symmetry.space_group_name_H-M   'P 1'
#
loop_
_entity.id
_entity.type
_entity.pdbx_description
1 polymer ?
#
loop_
_entity_poly.entity_id
_entity_poly.type
_entity_poly.pdbx_seq_one_letter_code
_entity_poly.pdbx_strand_id
1 'polypeptide(L)'
;MGRREGSLTRLLPGLKAEVSAARYFDETSSASEFSALKTGALTIGYLPLSLWKSRHTLTHDRIISGYVWGMTYLQPNESPTAPNGTGMLFHQLYIRQALAYGINQPAIIAAFYHGHGIIGDGPIPEQPKTPYYDTALNQPIYSYNPQQGRSILLAHGWKDNHGIMMKNGKPLAFTLNYNAGSQTVTDIVQLLKTDWAKEGIEANLVSTPFDSLIALPQANGP
;
A
#
# COMPACT_ATOMS: atom_id res chain seq x y z
N MET A 1 -26.03 4.60 -0.97
CA MET A 1 -26.30 3.79 0.23
C MET A 1 -27.08 2.54 -0.18
N GLY A 2 -26.38 1.45 -0.51
CA GLY A 2 -27.01 0.17 -0.85
C GLY A 2 -27.06 -0.70 0.40
N ARG A 3 -28.22 -1.26 0.75
CA ARG A 3 -28.40 -2.11 1.93
C ARG A 3 -28.50 -3.56 1.45
N ARG A 4 -27.59 -4.43 1.91
CA ARG A 4 -27.70 -5.89 1.74
C ARG A 4 -27.81 -6.53 3.13
N GLU A 5 -28.91 -7.25 3.38
CA GLU A 5 -29.13 -8.00 4.62
C GLU A 5 -28.89 -9.49 4.38
N GLY A 6 -28.13 -10.14 5.27
CA GLY A 6 -27.92 -11.59 5.28
C GLY A 6 -28.34 -12.19 6.62
N SER A 7 -29.18 -13.24 6.59
CA SER A 7 -29.58 -14.02 7.77
C SER A 7 -28.52 -15.09 8.07
N LEU A 8 -27.97 -15.10 9.29
CA LEU A 8 -26.82 -15.95 9.68
C LEU A 8 -27.20 -17.35 10.18
N THR A 9 -28.38 -17.86 9.84
CA THR A 9 -28.99 -19.02 10.54
C THR A 9 -28.35 -20.38 10.26
N ARG A 10 -27.27 -20.49 9.47
CA ARG A 10 -26.48 -21.73 9.32
C ARG A 10 -25.00 -21.43 9.06
N LEU A 11 -24.21 -21.26 10.12
CA LEU A 11 -22.75 -21.23 10.04
C LEU A 11 -22.20 -22.49 10.72
N LEU A 12 -21.82 -23.49 9.91
CA LEU A 12 -21.20 -24.78 10.28
C LEU A 12 -22.05 -25.69 11.22
N PRO A 13 -21.98 -27.03 11.08
CA PRO A 13 -22.66 -27.93 12.01
C PRO A 13 -22.11 -27.76 13.43
N GLY A 14 -22.97 -27.37 14.37
CA GLY A 14 -22.65 -27.34 15.81
C GLY A 14 -22.30 -25.96 16.40
N LEU A 15 -22.07 -24.93 15.59
CA LEU A 15 -21.95 -23.55 16.07
C LEU A 15 -23.24 -22.77 15.77
N LYS A 16 -23.84 -22.16 16.79
CA LYS A 16 -24.93 -21.19 16.59
C LYS A 16 -24.33 -19.79 16.63
N ALA A 17 -24.72 -18.93 15.69
CA ALA A 17 -24.36 -17.52 15.74
C ALA A 17 -24.98 -16.88 16.99
N GLU A 18 -24.16 -16.17 17.77
CA GLU A 18 -24.64 -15.37 18.91
C GLU A 18 -25.28 -14.04 18.45
N VAL A 19 -25.07 -13.66 17.19
CA VAL A 19 -25.62 -12.45 16.56
C VAL A 19 -26.75 -12.82 15.62
N SER A 20 -27.88 -12.13 15.72
CA SER A 20 -29.09 -12.41 14.94
C SER A 20 -29.05 -11.89 13.50
N ALA A 21 -28.26 -10.85 13.20
CA ALA A 21 -28.08 -10.29 11.87
C ALA A 21 -26.74 -9.54 11.71
N ALA A 22 -26.17 -9.56 10.51
CA ALA A 22 -25.07 -8.69 10.11
C ALA A 22 -25.51 -7.80 8.94
N ARG A 23 -25.18 -6.50 9.03
CA ARG A 23 -25.46 -5.51 8.00
C ARG A 23 -24.16 -4.91 7.53
N TYR A 24 -23.93 -4.93 6.22
CA TYR A 24 -22.75 -4.36 5.60
C TYR A 24 -23.10 -2.99 5.02
N PHE A 25 -22.24 -2.01 5.28
CA PHE A 25 -22.35 -0.65 4.77
C PHE A 25 -21.15 -0.38 3.88
N ASP A 26 -21.42 0.12 2.67
CA ASP A 26 -20.35 0.56 1.77
C ASP A 26 -19.91 1.96 2.19
N GLU A 27 -18.72 2.07 2.78
CA GLU A 27 -18.08 3.34 3.11
C GLU A 27 -17.00 3.67 2.07
N THR A 28 -17.04 4.87 1.51
CA THR A 28 -16.11 5.30 0.45
C THR A 28 -14.89 6.04 0.99
N SER A 29 -14.82 6.31 2.30
CA SER A 29 -13.67 6.94 2.94
C SER A 29 -13.49 6.48 4.38
N SER A 30 -12.23 6.44 4.82
CA SER A 30 -11.90 6.09 6.20
C SER A 30 -12.46 7.11 7.22
N ALA A 31 -12.62 8.37 6.83
CA ALA A 31 -13.20 9.40 7.71
C ALA A 31 -14.71 9.20 7.93
N SER A 32 -15.44 8.74 6.91
CA SER A 32 -16.85 8.39 7.02
C SER A 32 -17.04 7.20 7.96
N GLU A 33 -16.23 6.16 7.79
CA GLU A 33 -16.24 4.98 8.68
C GLU A 33 -15.99 5.37 10.14
N PHE A 34 -14.97 6.19 10.41
CA PHE A 34 -14.69 6.69 11.77
C PHE A 34 -15.85 7.49 12.36
N SER A 35 -16.53 8.32 11.55
CA SER A 35 -17.69 9.09 11.98
C SER A 35 -18.89 8.20 12.28
N ALA A 36 -19.08 7.13 11.50
CA ALA A 36 -20.13 6.15 11.73
C ALA A 36 -19.87 5.30 12.98
N LEU A 37 -18.61 4.93 13.27
CA LEU A 37 -18.23 4.30 14.53
C LEU A 37 -18.53 5.22 15.72
N LYS A 38 -18.10 6.48 15.65
CA LYS A 38 -18.31 7.46 16.73
C LYS A 38 -19.79 7.71 17.05
N THR A 39 -20.67 7.64 16.05
CA THR A 39 -22.12 7.83 16.24
C THR A 39 -22.86 6.54 16.61
N GLY A 40 -22.19 5.39 16.57
CA GLY A 40 -22.80 4.07 16.74
C GLY A 40 -23.60 3.58 15.53
N ALA A 41 -23.52 4.27 14.39
CA ALA A 41 -24.09 3.80 13.13
C ALA A 41 -23.36 2.56 12.60
N LEU A 42 -22.05 2.45 12.87
CA LEU A 42 -21.27 1.22 12.76
C LEU A 42 -20.91 0.72 14.15
N THR A 43 -20.99 -0.60 14.33
CA THR A 43 -20.59 -1.29 15.58
C THR A 43 -19.28 -2.06 15.43
N ILE A 44 -18.83 -2.29 14.19
CA ILE A 44 -17.58 -2.95 13.84
C ILE A 44 -17.02 -2.20 12.62
N GLY A 45 -15.74 -1.85 12.67
CA GLY A 45 -15.04 -1.16 11.59
C GLY A 45 -13.55 -1.00 11.90
N TYR A 46 -12.81 -0.44 10.96
CA TYR A 46 -11.40 -0.16 11.11
C TYR A 46 -11.18 1.22 11.74
N LEU A 47 -10.18 1.32 12.62
CA LEU A 47 -9.65 2.60 13.06
C LEU A 47 -8.69 3.13 11.98
N PRO A 48 -8.99 4.24 11.29
CA PRO A 48 -8.08 4.81 10.31
C PRO A 48 -6.81 5.28 11.00
N LEU A 49 -5.65 4.89 10.48
CA LEU A 49 -4.36 5.26 11.08
C LEU A 49 -4.12 6.78 11.03
N SER A 50 -4.64 7.49 10.03
CA SER A 50 -4.62 8.97 9.99
C SER A 50 -5.38 9.61 11.16
N LEU A 51 -6.35 8.91 11.74
CA LEU A 51 -7.16 9.35 12.88
C LEU A 51 -6.74 8.68 14.20
N TRP A 52 -5.56 8.04 14.24
CA TRP A 52 -5.04 7.36 15.43
C TRP A 52 -5.01 8.24 16.68
N LYS A 53 -4.65 9.53 16.55
CA LYS A 53 -4.64 10.47 17.67
C LYS A 53 -6.03 10.74 18.23
N SER A 54 -7.07 10.64 17.39
CA SER A 54 -8.48 10.84 17.74
C SER A 54 -9.16 9.58 18.26
N ARG A 55 -8.45 8.44 18.35
CA ARG A 55 -9.02 7.15 18.79
C ARG A 55 -9.69 7.21 20.17
N HIS A 56 -9.24 8.10 21.05
CA HIS A 56 -9.84 8.32 22.37
C HIS A 56 -11.28 8.84 22.31
N THR A 57 -11.74 9.33 21.16
CA THR A 57 -13.13 9.78 20.96
C THR A 57 -14.09 8.63 20.69
N LEU A 58 -13.59 7.43 20.40
CA LEU A 58 -14.34 6.19 20.29
C LEU A 58 -14.56 5.59 21.68
N THR A 59 -15.35 6.29 22.50
CA THR A 59 -15.46 6.07 23.97
C THR A 59 -16.13 4.75 24.34
N HIS A 60 -16.89 4.13 23.44
CA HIS A 60 -17.60 2.87 23.67
C HIS A 60 -16.95 1.68 22.95
N ASP A 61 -15.82 1.91 22.27
CA ASP A 61 -15.21 0.91 21.40
C ASP A 61 -13.97 0.30 22.05
N ARG A 62 -13.75 -0.98 21.78
CA ARG A 62 -12.49 -1.68 22.08
C ARG A 62 -11.66 -1.78 20.81
N ILE A 63 -10.48 -1.17 20.83
CA ILE A 63 -9.52 -1.29 19.72
C ILE A 63 -8.71 -2.58 19.92
N ILE A 64 -8.72 -3.42 18.90
CA ILE A 64 -7.95 -4.67 18.86
C ILE A 64 -7.04 -4.58 17.64
N SER A 65 -5.73 -4.79 17.84
CA SER A 65 -4.79 -4.91 16.73
C SER A 65 -4.96 -6.27 16.07
N GLY A 66 -5.44 -6.25 14.83
CA GLY A 66 -5.48 -7.43 13.96
C GLY A 66 -4.24 -7.49 13.08
N TYR A 67 -3.69 -8.68 12.87
CA TYR A 67 -2.74 -8.94 11.80
C TYR A 67 -3.48 -9.59 10.65
N VAL A 68 -3.59 -8.86 9.54
CA VAL A 68 -4.11 -9.43 8.30
C VAL A 68 -2.97 -10.22 7.67
N TRP A 69 -3.22 -11.49 7.33
CA TRP A 69 -2.24 -12.27 6.58
C TRP A 69 -2.19 -11.74 5.15
N GLY A 70 -1.24 -10.85 4.89
CA GLY A 70 -1.06 -10.19 3.60
C GLY A 70 0.11 -9.22 3.63
N MET A 71 0.32 -8.54 2.50
CA MET A 71 1.38 -7.56 2.30
C MET A 71 0.81 -6.31 1.64
N THR A 72 1.35 -5.16 2.00
CA THR A 72 1.21 -3.93 1.19
C THR A 72 2.33 -3.93 0.17
N TYR A 73 1.98 -3.76 -1.11
CA TYR A 73 2.94 -3.84 -2.20
C TYR A 73 2.65 -2.78 -3.27
N LEU A 74 3.68 -2.46 -4.04
CA LEU A 74 3.57 -1.77 -5.32
C LEU A 74 3.72 -2.80 -6.42
N GLN A 75 2.93 -2.69 -7.47
CA GLN A 75 3.01 -3.59 -8.61
C GLN A 75 3.48 -2.83 -9.85
N PRO A 76 4.77 -2.94 -10.22
CA PRO A 76 5.25 -2.42 -11.49
C PRO A 76 4.56 -3.15 -12.64
N ASN A 77 3.92 -2.40 -13.54
CA ASN A 77 3.35 -2.99 -14.75
C ASN A 77 4.46 -3.25 -15.77
N GLU A 78 4.96 -4.47 -15.83
CA GLU A 78 6.02 -4.87 -16.75
C GLU A 78 5.53 -5.13 -18.17
N SER A 79 4.23 -5.01 -18.49
CA SER A 79 3.73 -5.32 -19.83
C SER A 79 4.39 -4.46 -20.92
N PRO A 80 4.85 -5.04 -22.06
CA PRO A 80 5.35 -4.28 -23.20
C PRO A 80 4.34 -3.27 -23.77
N THR A 81 3.04 -3.50 -23.54
CA THR A 81 1.93 -2.62 -23.97
C THR A 81 1.48 -1.64 -22.89
N ALA A 82 2.19 -1.56 -21.76
CA ALA A 82 1.86 -0.62 -20.69
C ALA A 82 1.90 0.83 -21.22
N PRO A 83 0.97 1.70 -20.76
CA PRO A 83 0.90 3.09 -21.20
C PRO A 83 2.24 3.81 -21.05
N ASN A 84 2.52 4.70 -22.00
CA ASN A 84 3.70 5.57 -22.01
C ASN A 84 5.04 4.81 -22.02
N GLY A 85 5.05 3.52 -22.39
CA GLY A 85 6.26 2.69 -22.43
C GLY A 85 6.82 2.32 -21.05
N THR A 86 6.03 2.50 -19.99
CA THR A 86 6.45 2.24 -18.59
C THR A 86 6.82 0.78 -18.33
N GLY A 87 6.23 -0.17 -19.06
CA GLY A 87 6.57 -1.58 -18.88
C GLY A 87 7.97 -1.94 -19.37
N MET A 88 8.47 -1.26 -20.42
CA MET A 88 9.88 -1.41 -20.79
C MET A 88 10.83 -0.88 -19.71
N LEU A 89 10.43 0.16 -18.96
CA LEU A 89 11.20 0.66 -17.81
C LEU A 89 11.19 -0.38 -16.68
N PHE A 90 10.01 -0.87 -16.30
CA PHE A 90 9.87 -1.78 -15.17
C PHE A 90 10.36 -3.20 -15.45
N HIS A 91 10.47 -3.62 -16.72
CA HIS A 91 11.17 -4.85 -17.11
C HIS A 91 12.65 -4.85 -16.73
N GLN A 92 13.25 -3.67 -16.56
CA GLN A 92 14.63 -3.57 -16.12
C GLN A 92 14.72 -3.79 -14.61
N LEU A 93 15.39 -4.87 -14.20
CA LEU A 93 15.56 -5.20 -12.78
C LEU A 93 16.15 -4.02 -11.99
N TYR A 94 17.16 -3.34 -12.53
CA TYR A 94 17.84 -2.25 -11.86
C TYR A 94 16.92 -1.03 -11.57
N ILE A 95 15.84 -0.85 -12.35
CA ILE A 95 14.83 0.18 -12.07
C ILE A 95 14.01 -0.24 -10.85
N ARG A 96 13.58 -1.50 -10.77
CA ARG A 96 12.83 -2.01 -9.61
C ARG A 96 13.69 -2.00 -8.34
N GLN A 97 14.98 -2.27 -8.47
CA GLN A 97 15.94 -2.16 -7.37
C GLN A 97 16.09 -0.72 -6.89
N ALA A 98 16.26 0.24 -7.80
CA ALA A 98 16.31 1.66 -7.45
C ALA A 98 15.04 2.08 -6.70
N LEU A 99 13.85 1.75 -7.22
CA LEU A 99 12.59 2.03 -6.53
C LEU A 99 12.53 1.44 -5.11
N ALA A 100 13.03 0.22 -4.90
CA ALA A 100 13.07 -0.41 -3.58
C ALA A 100 14.00 0.33 -2.61
N TYR A 101 15.18 0.78 -3.06
CA TYR A 101 16.08 1.62 -2.26
C TYR A 101 15.45 2.95 -1.82
N GLY A 102 14.46 3.45 -2.56
CA GLY A 102 13.71 4.65 -2.23
C GLY A 102 12.59 4.47 -1.20
N ILE A 103 12.31 3.25 -0.72
CA ILE A 103 11.22 2.99 0.21
C ILE A 103 11.75 2.92 1.66
N ASN A 104 11.49 3.97 2.44
CA ASN A 104 11.83 4.00 3.86
C ASN A 104 10.73 3.35 4.72
N GLN A 105 10.69 2.02 4.76
CA GLN A 105 9.69 1.29 5.55
C GLN A 105 9.68 1.68 7.04
N PRO A 106 10.83 1.80 7.75
CA PRO A 106 10.84 2.25 9.14
C PRO A 106 10.21 3.63 9.34
N ALA A 107 10.52 4.60 8.48
CA ALA A 107 9.95 5.94 8.57
C ALA A 107 8.43 5.94 8.27
N ILE A 108 7.99 5.18 7.26
CA ILE A 108 6.57 4.98 6.95
C ILE A 108 5.83 4.40 8.16
N ILE A 109 6.38 3.36 8.78
CA ILE A 109 5.77 2.69 9.94
C ILE A 109 5.66 3.64 11.12
N ALA A 110 6.73 4.39 11.41
CA ALA A 110 6.75 5.35 12.51
C ALA A 110 5.77 6.52 12.28
N ALA A 111 5.75 7.09 11.08
CA ALA A 111 4.96 8.28 10.78
C ALA A 111 3.47 8.00 10.57
N PHE A 112 3.15 6.90 9.88
CA PHE A 112 1.80 6.67 9.35
C PHE A 112 1.11 5.45 9.95
N TYR A 113 1.86 4.44 10.40
CA TYR A 113 1.30 3.27 11.08
C TYR A 113 1.38 3.35 12.60
N HIS A 114 1.99 4.41 13.16
CA HIS A 114 2.14 4.59 14.61
C HIS A 114 2.80 3.40 15.30
N GLY A 115 3.75 2.74 14.62
CA GLY A 115 4.44 1.55 15.14
C GLY A 115 3.70 0.22 14.97
N HIS A 116 2.51 0.22 14.35
CA HIS A 116 1.71 -1.00 14.12
C HIS A 116 1.98 -1.70 12.77
N GLY A 117 2.99 -1.24 12.02
CA GLY A 117 3.43 -1.89 10.79
C GLY A 117 4.61 -2.82 11.03
N ILE A 118 4.74 -3.84 10.18
CA ILE A 118 5.87 -4.77 10.16
C ILE A 118 6.60 -4.56 8.83
N ILE A 119 7.93 -4.54 8.86
CA ILE A 119 8.76 -4.44 7.65
C ILE A 119 8.54 -5.71 6.83
N GLY A 120 8.31 -5.54 5.53
CA GLY A 120 8.11 -6.64 4.58
C GLY A 120 9.16 -6.61 3.48
N ASP A 121 9.86 -7.73 3.31
CA ASP A 121 10.87 -7.92 2.23
C ASP A 121 10.55 -9.14 1.34
N GLY A 122 9.31 -9.64 1.43
CA GLY A 122 8.85 -10.75 0.60
C GLY A 122 7.34 -10.95 0.63
N PRO A 123 6.84 -11.93 -0.13
CA PRO A 123 5.40 -12.18 -0.29
C PRO A 123 4.78 -12.88 0.92
N ILE A 124 5.59 -13.47 1.81
CA ILE A 124 5.12 -14.11 3.03
C ILE A 124 5.37 -13.14 4.19
N PRO A 125 4.33 -12.71 4.92
CA PRO A 125 4.51 -11.80 6.05
C PRO A 125 5.20 -12.50 7.21
N GLU A 126 6.00 -11.74 7.96
CA GLU A 126 6.66 -12.23 9.18
C GLU A 126 5.66 -12.55 10.29
N GLN A 127 4.52 -11.86 10.30
CA GLN A 127 3.46 -12.00 11.30
C GLN A 127 2.08 -12.22 10.65
N PRO A 128 1.26 -13.16 11.18
CA PRO A 128 1.58 -14.13 12.23
C PRO A 128 2.67 -15.12 11.77
N LYS A 129 3.45 -15.67 12.73
CA LYS A 129 4.54 -16.61 12.43
C LYS A 129 3.98 -17.86 11.76
N THR A 130 4.54 -18.22 10.61
CA THR A 130 4.21 -19.44 9.87
C THR A 130 5.49 -20.21 9.53
N PRO A 131 5.42 -21.53 9.27
CA PRO A 131 6.58 -22.29 8.79
C PRO A 131 7.01 -21.91 7.36
N TYR A 132 6.22 -21.07 6.66
CA TYR A 132 6.49 -20.65 5.28
C TYR A 132 7.32 -19.38 5.19
N TYR A 133 7.52 -18.66 6.30
CA TYR A 133 8.32 -17.44 6.31
C TYR A 133 9.81 -17.78 6.31
N ASP A 134 10.54 -17.27 5.32
CA ASP A 134 12.00 -17.39 5.27
C ASP A 134 12.65 -16.35 6.19
N THR A 135 13.32 -16.82 7.24
CA THR A 135 14.04 -15.96 8.20
C THR A 135 15.21 -15.18 7.59
N ALA A 136 15.68 -15.54 6.40
CA ALA A 136 16.65 -14.73 5.66
C ALA A 136 16.08 -13.33 5.31
N LEU A 137 14.76 -13.21 5.20
CA LEU A 137 14.06 -11.94 4.93
C LEU A 137 13.94 -11.03 6.16
N ASN A 138 14.48 -11.43 7.32
CA ASN A 138 14.62 -10.53 8.47
C ASN A 138 15.66 -9.42 8.22
N GLN A 139 16.49 -9.58 7.20
CA GLN A 139 17.44 -8.58 6.73
C GLN A 139 16.93 -8.01 5.40
N PRO A 140 16.61 -6.70 5.32
CA PRO A 140 16.06 -6.14 4.10
C PRO A 140 17.01 -6.27 2.92
N ILE A 141 16.52 -6.88 1.84
CA ILE A 141 17.28 -7.07 0.60
C ILE A 141 17.71 -5.72 0.02
N TYR A 142 16.82 -4.72 0.11
CA TYR A 142 17.04 -3.35 -0.35
C TYR A 142 16.74 -2.37 0.81
N SER A 143 17.70 -2.20 1.71
CA SER A 143 17.59 -1.21 2.79
C SER A 143 17.53 0.21 2.23
N TYR A 144 16.68 1.08 2.80
CA TYR A 144 16.52 2.47 2.33
C TYR A 144 17.87 3.18 2.14
N ASN A 145 18.17 3.51 0.88
CA ASN A 145 19.40 4.17 0.48
C ASN A 145 19.22 4.81 -0.92
N PRO A 146 18.57 5.99 -1.00
CA PRO A 146 18.35 6.66 -2.28
C PRO A 146 19.64 6.95 -3.07
N GLN A 147 20.77 7.12 -2.38
CA GLN A 147 22.07 7.30 -3.01
C GLN A 147 22.50 6.02 -3.76
N GLN A 148 22.21 4.83 -3.23
CA GLN A 148 22.45 3.56 -3.91
C GLN A 148 21.53 3.40 -5.12
N GLY A 149 20.23 3.71 -4.98
CA GLY A 149 19.29 3.73 -6.11
C GLY A 149 19.76 4.64 -7.25
N ARG A 150 20.14 5.88 -6.91
CA ARG A 150 20.76 6.84 -7.84
C ARG A 150 22.02 6.29 -8.52
N SER A 151 22.91 5.64 -7.76
CA SER A 151 24.17 5.10 -8.26
C SER A 151 23.95 3.96 -9.26
N ILE A 152 22.97 3.10 -9.00
CA ILE A 152 22.56 2.02 -9.92
C ILE A 152 22.04 2.61 -11.23
N LEU A 153 21.23 3.67 -11.18
CA LEU A 153 20.74 4.35 -12.39
C LEU A 153 21.91 4.92 -13.22
N LEU A 154 22.83 5.64 -12.60
CA LEU A 154 24.02 6.19 -13.26
C LEU A 154 24.87 5.09 -13.93
N ALA A 155 25.08 3.97 -13.24
CA ALA A 155 25.82 2.82 -13.76
C ALA A 155 25.16 2.20 -15.01
N HIS A 156 23.84 2.33 -15.16
CA HIS A 156 23.08 1.85 -16.31
C HIS A 156 22.87 2.92 -17.40
N GLY A 157 23.68 3.97 -17.41
CA GLY A 157 23.72 4.98 -18.46
C GLY A 157 22.62 6.03 -18.38
N TRP A 158 21.93 6.13 -17.24
CA TRP A 158 21.13 7.31 -16.92
C TRP A 158 22.07 8.47 -16.57
N LYS A 159 21.64 9.70 -16.88
CA LYS A 159 22.38 10.91 -16.59
C LYS A 159 21.50 11.85 -15.78
N ASP A 160 22.07 12.47 -14.76
CA ASP A 160 21.38 13.53 -14.05
C ASP A 160 21.23 14.76 -14.97
N ASN A 161 20.02 15.29 -15.00
CA ASN A 161 19.70 16.56 -15.60
C ASN A 161 18.86 17.36 -14.60
N HIS A 162 19.52 18.22 -13.83
CA HIS A 162 18.88 19.07 -12.81
C HIS A 162 18.05 18.26 -11.81
N GLY A 163 18.60 17.13 -11.34
CA GLY A 163 17.94 16.26 -10.37
C GLY A 163 16.95 15.26 -10.97
N ILE A 164 16.76 15.21 -12.29
CA ILE A 164 15.95 14.17 -12.97
C ILE A 164 16.88 13.26 -13.78
N MET A 165 16.71 11.94 -13.65
CA MET A 165 17.46 10.97 -14.43
C MET A 165 16.92 10.91 -15.85
N MET A 166 17.81 11.11 -16.82
CA MET A 166 17.50 11.11 -18.25
C MET A 166 18.26 10.01 -18.97
N LYS A 167 17.60 9.31 -19.90
CA LYS A 167 18.23 8.36 -20.83
C LYS A 167 17.60 8.49 -22.20
N ASN A 168 18.44 8.67 -23.24
CA ASN A 168 18.00 8.88 -24.62
C ASN A 168 16.96 10.02 -24.76
N GLY A 169 17.17 11.12 -24.04
CA GLY A 169 16.26 12.28 -24.05
C GLY A 169 14.93 12.08 -23.30
N LYS A 170 14.71 10.92 -22.67
CA LYS A 170 13.49 10.63 -21.89
C LYS A 170 13.79 10.67 -20.38
N PRO A 171 12.92 11.30 -19.56
CA PRO A 171 13.04 11.25 -18.11
C PRO A 171 12.65 9.87 -17.57
N LEU A 172 13.23 9.51 -16.42
CA LEU A 172 12.76 8.38 -15.63
C LEU A 172 11.52 8.80 -14.85
N ALA A 173 10.38 8.76 -15.52
CA ALA A 173 9.10 9.19 -14.99
C ALA A 173 8.03 8.10 -15.16
N PHE A 174 7.13 7.98 -14.20
CA PHE A 174 5.97 7.08 -14.28
C PHE A 174 4.77 7.63 -13.50
N THR A 175 3.60 7.05 -13.75
CA THR A 175 2.37 7.32 -12.99
C THR A 175 2.12 6.21 -11.99
N LEU A 176 2.01 6.56 -10.71
CA LEU A 176 1.57 5.68 -9.63
C LEU A 176 0.07 5.90 -9.38
N ASN A 177 -0.73 4.90 -9.75
CA ASN A 177 -2.14 4.84 -9.34
C ASN A 177 -2.21 4.25 -7.92
N TYR A 178 -3.01 4.87 -7.05
CA TYR A 178 -3.20 4.41 -5.68
C TYR A 178 -4.67 4.53 -5.28
N ASN A 179 -5.08 3.78 -4.25
CA ASN A 179 -6.47 3.75 -3.83
C ASN A 179 -6.90 5.08 -3.20
N ALA A 180 -8.00 5.63 -3.71
CA ALA A 180 -8.68 6.77 -3.12
C ALA A 180 -9.30 6.42 -1.75
N GLY A 181 -9.61 7.44 -0.95
CA GLY A 181 -10.41 7.31 0.27
C GLY A 181 -9.62 7.00 1.56
N SER A 182 -8.31 6.76 1.46
CA SER A 182 -7.41 6.58 2.61
C SER A 182 -6.36 7.68 2.68
N GLN A 183 -6.46 8.57 3.67
CA GLN A 183 -5.46 9.61 3.89
C GLN A 183 -4.08 9.01 4.21
N THR A 184 -4.04 7.90 4.95
CA THR A 184 -2.79 7.18 5.24
C THR A 184 -2.08 6.76 3.96
N VAL A 185 -2.81 6.23 2.96
CA VAL A 185 -2.20 5.88 1.67
C VAL A 185 -1.71 7.12 0.94
N THR A 186 -2.52 8.18 0.88
CA THR A 186 -2.13 9.46 0.26
C THR A 186 -0.81 9.98 0.84
N ASP A 187 -0.68 9.98 2.17
CA ASP A 187 0.52 10.46 2.85
C ASP A 187 1.75 9.58 2.54
N ILE A 188 1.56 8.25 2.49
CA ILE A 188 2.63 7.30 2.12
C ILE A 188 3.11 7.54 0.70
N VAL A 189 2.21 7.60 -0.30
CA VAL A 189 2.63 7.77 -1.70
C VAL A 189 3.26 9.15 -1.95
N GLN A 190 2.87 10.16 -1.17
CA GLN A 190 3.52 11.47 -1.20
C GLN A 190 4.94 11.42 -0.64
N LEU A 191 5.18 10.68 0.44
CA LEU A 191 6.53 10.42 0.95
C LEU A 191 7.37 9.65 -0.09
N LEU A 192 6.81 8.60 -0.70
CA LEU A 192 7.49 7.83 -1.75
C LEU A 192 7.89 8.71 -2.94
N LYS A 193 6.99 9.59 -3.40
CA LYS A 193 7.31 10.57 -4.44
C LYS A 193 8.50 11.44 -4.05
N THR A 194 8.53 11.93 -2.81
CA THR A 194 9.65 12.74 -2.30
C THR A 194 10.95 11.94 -2.19
N ASP A 195 10.90 10.69 -1.77
CA ASP A 195 12.08 9.83 -1.64
C ASP A 195 12.65 9.44 -3.00
N TRP A 196 11.82 9.03 -3.96
CA TRP A 196 12.25 8.71 -5.32
C TRP A 196 12.81 9.92 -6.08
N ALA A 197 12.33 11.13 -5.79
CA ALA A 197 12.92 12.35 -6.35
C ALA A 197 14.40 12.52 -5.94
N LYS A 198 14.83 11.99 -4.78
CA LYS A 198 16.26 12.00 -4.37
C LYS A 198 17.14 11.12 -5.27
N GLU A 199 16.54 10.12 -5.93
CA GLU A 199 17.20 9.27 -6.92
C GLU A 199 17.17 9.86 -8.33
N GLY A 200 16.38 10.91 -8.51
CA GLY A 200 16.04 11.50 -9.80
C GLY A 200 14.95 10.74 -10.57
N ILE A 201 14.11 10.01 -9.84
CA ILE A 201 12.93 9.33 -10.37
C ILE A 201 11.71 10.23 -10.15
N GLU A 202 10.96 10.51 -11.21
CA GLU A 202 9.72 11.30 -11.13
C GLU A 202 8.49 10.40 -11.02
N ALA A 203 7.78 10.48 -9.90
CA ALA A 203 6.51 9.80 -9.70
C ALA A 203 5.32 10.77 -9.77
N ASN A 204 4.42 10.53 -10.71
CA ASN A 204 3.16 11.25 -10.86
C ASN A 204 2.05 10.47 -10.16
N LEU A 205 1.37 11.09 -9.19
CA LEU A 205 0.40 10.40 -8.33
C LEU A 205 -1.01 10.59 -8.87
N VAL A 206 -1.74 9.49 -9.07
CA VAL A 206 -3.15 9.50 -9.48
C VAL A 206 -3.97 8.71 -8.46
N SER A 207 -4.91 9.41 -7.81
CA SER A 207 -5.87 8.78 -6.91
C SER A 207 -6.97 8.11 -7.72
N THR A 208 -7.19 6.82 -7.50
CA THR A 208 -8.14 6.00 -8.27
C THR A 208 -9.12 5.30 -7.33
N PRO A 209 -10.44 5.33 -7.59
CA PRO A 209 -11.40 4.52 -6.85
C PRO A 209 -11.03 3.04 -6.89
N PHE A 210 -11.26 2.31 -5.79
CA PHE A 210 -10.79 0.93 -5.64
C PHE A 210 -11.26 0.01 -6.77
N ASP A 211 -12.55 0.05 -7.12
CA ASP A 211 -13.12 -0.78 -8.19
C ASP A 211 -12.44 -0.54 -9.55
N SER A 212 -12.07 0.72 -9.83
CA SER A 212 -11.32 1.07 -11.04
C SER A 212 -9.87 0.62 -10.95
N LEU A 213 -9.25 0.68 -9.75
CA LEU A 213 -7.87 0.29 -9.53
C LEU A 213 -7.66 -1.22 -9.73
N ILE A 214 -8.57 -2.06 -9.23
CA ILE A 214 -8.49 -3.53 -9.41
C ILE A 214 -8.88 -3.96 -10.83
N ALA A 215 -9.67 -3.14 -11.54
CA ALA A 215 -10.04 -3.35 -12.94
C ALA A 215 -8.97 -2.85 -13.92
N LEU A 216 -7.96 -2.10 -13.47
CA LEU A 216 -6.80 -1.78 -14.31
C LEU A 216 -6.19 -3.09 -14.79
N PRO A 217 -5.79 -3.19 -16.08
CA PRO A 217 -5.14 -4.38 -16.59
C PRO A 217 -3.95 -4.70 -15.71
N GLN A 218 -4.10 -5.70 -14.85
CA GLN A 218 -2.98 -6.38 -14.24
C GLN A 218 -2.22 -6.94 -15.43
N ALA A 219 -0.90 -6.73 -15.49
CA ALA A 219 -0.10 -7.37 -16.51
C ALA A 219 -0.48 -8.86 -16.48
N ASN A 220 -1.20 -9.31 -17.50
CA ASN A 220 -1.47 -10.72 -17.70
C ASN A 220 -0.08 -11.33 -17.82
N GLY A 221 0.41 -11.90 -16.73
CA GLY A 221 1.55 -12.79 -16.79
C GLY A 221 1.18 -13.94 -17.74
N PRO A 222 2.15 -14.48 -18.48
CA PRO A 222 1.93 -15.70 -19.25
C PRO A 222 1.36 -16.84 -18.39
#